data_AF-A0A2U8VQ76-F1
#
_entry.id   AF-A0A2U8VQ76-F1
#
_cell.length_a   1.000
_cell.length_b   1.000
_cell.length_c   1.000
_cell.angle_alpha   90.00
_cell.angle_beta   90.00
_cell.angle_gamma   90.00
#
_symmetry.space_group_name_H-M   'P 1'
#
loop_
_entity.id
_entity.type
_entity.pdbx_description
1 polymer ?
#
loop_
_entity_poly.entity_id
_entity_poly.type
_entity_poly.pdbx_seq_one_letter_code
_entity_poly.pdbx_strand_id
1 'polypeptide(L)'
;MTEVEFIGTVEELQQRRPDLSRLEAGLLAAPHLGLSPDTRSFARVFDVAHAHVLRALTRLDEAGLVAVTERDPRTQRAHFAPTDEARTLFAQAA
;
A
#
# COMPACT_ATOMS: atom_id res chain seq x y z
N MET A 1 1.06 14.80 7.13
CA MET A 1 -0.02 13.87 6.80
C MET A 1 -0.93 13.73 8.02
N THR A 2 -2.21 14.10 7.87
CA THR A 2 -3.26 13.90 8.86
C THR A 2 -4.00 12.59 8.60
N GLU A 3 -4.75 12.11 9.58
CA GLU A 3 -5.62 10.94 9.41
C GLU A 3 -6.67 11.16 8.30
N VAL A 4 -7.22 12.37 8.20
CA VAL A 4 -8.20 12.74 7.17
C VAL A 4 -7.60 12.65 5.77
N GLU A 5 -6.37 13.13 5.58
CA GLU A 5 -5.66 13.03 4.29
C GLU A 5 -5.42 11.56 3.89
N PHE A 6 -5.07 10.71 4.85
CA PHE A 6 -4.89 9.29 4.61
C PHE A 6 -6.21 8.61 4.20
N ILE A 7 -7.28 8.82 4.97
CA ILE A 7 -8.59 8.20 4.69
C ILE A 7 -9.13 8.68 3.34
N GLY A 8 -9.05 9.98 3.04
CA GLY A 8 -9.49 10.53 1.76
C GLY A 8 -8.76 9.89 0.58
N THR A 9 -7.44 9.74 0.68
CA THR A 9 -6.62 9.07 -0.36
C THR A 9 -7.05 7.61 -0.56
N VAL A 10 -7.33 6.89 0.53
CA VAL A 10 -7.79 5.50 0.47
C VAL A 10 -9.16 5.40 -0.21
N GLU A 11 -10.09 6.29 0.13
CA GLU A 11 -11.42 6.31 -0.46
C GLU A 11 -11.39 6.61 -1.96
N GLU A 12 -10.57 7.58 -2.38
CA GLU A 12 -10.37 7.90 -3.80
C GLU A 12 -9.77 6.74 -4.59
N LEU A 13 -8.78 6.05 -4.02
CA LEU A 13 -8.23 4.83 -4.63
C LEU A 13 -9.30 3.76 -4.78
N GLN A 14 -10.14 3.53 -3.77
CA GLN A 14 -11.22 2.54 -3.86
C GLN A 14 -12.31 2.94 -4.87
N GLN A 15 -12.56 4.22 -5.09
CA GLN A 15 -13.47 4.69 -6.15
C GLN A 15 -12.89 4.41 -7.55
N ARG A 16 -11.58 4.59 -7.73
CA ARG A 16 -10.88 4.35 -9.02
C ARG A 16 -10.60 2.89 -9.31
N ARG A 17 -10.36 2.13 -8.25
CA ARG A 17 -10.06 0.70 -8.28
C ARG A 17 -10.96 -0.02 -7.27
N PRO A 18 -12.25 -0.22 -7.62
CA PRO A 18 -13.21 -0.91 -6.75
C PRO A 18 -12.83 -2.37 -6.44
N ASP A 19 -11.91 -2.94 -7.22
CA ASP A 19 -11.32 -4.25 -7.00
C ASP A 19 -10.38 -4.29 -5.78
N LEU A 20 -9.86 -3.14 -5.33
CA LEU A 20 -9.00 -3.06 -4.16
C LEU A 20 -9.82 -3.07 -2.87
N SER A 21 -9.46 -3.99 -1.97
CA SER A 21 -9.90 -3.92 -0.59
C SER A 21 -9.31 -2.68 0.10
N ARG A 22 -9.94 -2.26 1.21
CA ARG A 22 -9.47 -1.13 2.01
C ARG A 22 -8.02 -1.29 2.48
N LEU A 23 -7.60 -2.52 2.79
CA LEU A 23 -6.22 -2.80 3.19
C LEU A 23 -5.25 -2.64 2.03
N GLU A 24 -5.61 -3.13 0.84
CA GLU A 24 -4.78 -3.00 -0.37
C GLU A 24 -4.64 -1.53 -0.80
N ALA A 25 -5.75 -0.77 -0.80
CA ALA A 25 -5.72 0.67 -1.07
C ALA A 25 -4.88 1.45 -0.03
N GLY A 26 -5.03 1.13 1.27
CA GLY A 26 -4.22 1.71 2.34
C GLY A 26 -2.72 1.40 2.19
N LEU A 27 -2.38 0.15 1.86
CA LEU A 27 -1.00 -0.26 1.65
C LEU A 27 -0.37 0.42 0.43
N LEU A 28 -1.15 0.64 -0.63
CA LEU A 28 -0.71 1.36 -1.83
C LEU A 28 -0.53 2.87 -1.56
N ALA A 29 -1.42 3.48 -0.77
CA ALA A 29 -1.38 4.90 -0.42
C ALA A 29 -0.25 5.26 0.53
N ALA A 30 0.13 4.36 1.44
CA ALA A 30 1.11 4.67 2.49
C ALA A 30 2.45 5.20 1.94
N PRO A 31 3.13 4.55 0.98
CA PRO A 31 4.38 5.09 0.41
C PRO A 31 4.19 6.42 -0.33
N HIS A 32 3.03 6.64 -0.97
CA HIS A 32 2.73 7.89 -1.66
C HIS A 32 2.66 9.07 -0.67
N LEU A 33 2.13 8.81 0.53
CA LEU A 33 2.02 9.79 1.62
C LEU A 33 3.28 9.86 2.50
N GLY A 34 4.36 9.18 2.11
CA GLY A 34 5.62 9.13 2.88
C GLY A 34 5.53 8.30 4.17
N LEU A 35 4.56 7.40 4.27
CA LEU A 35 4.41 6.47 5.38
C LEU A 35 5.08 5.12 5.10
N SER A 36 5.44 4.44 6.19
CA SER A 36 5.71 3.00 6.27
C SER A 36 6.56 2.44 5.11
N PRO A 37 7.89 2.39 5.23
CA PRO A 37 8.79 1.97 4.15
C PRO A 37 8.72 0.46 3.82
N ASP A 38 7.95 -0.32 4.59
CA ASP A 38 7.88 -1.77 4.50
C ASP A 38 6.63 -2.34 5.18
N THR A 39 6.37 -3.63 4.93
CA THR A 39 5.20 -4.35 5.45
C THR A 39 5.12 -4.46 6.97
N ARG A 40 6.26 -4.48 7.69
CA ARG A 40 6.27 -4.55 9.16
C ARG A 40 5.96 -3.19 9.78
N SER A 41 6.53 -2.14 9.22
CA SER A 41 6.22 -0.77 9.62
C SER A 41 4.73 -0.47 9.42
N PHE A 42 4.16 -0.85 8.28
CA PHE A 42 2.73 -0.70 8.00
C PHE A 42 1.87 -1.46 9.01
N ALA A 43 2.13 -2.76 9.20
CA ALA A 43 1.42 -3.62 10.14
C ALA A 43 1.38 -3.01 11.56
N ARG A 44 2.50 -2.46 12.02
CA ARG A 44 2.62 -1.84 13.34
C ARG A 44 1.86 -0.51 13.44
N VAL A 45 1.94 0.34 12.42
CA VAL A 45 1.29 1.67 12.42
C VAL A 45 -0.23 1.54 12.42
N PHE A 46 -0.76 0.60 11.63
CA PHE A 46 -2.21 0.41 11.46
C PHE A 46 -2.80 -0.68 12.36
N ASP A 47 -1.99 -1.25 13.27
CA ASP A 47 -2.37 -2.35 14.16
C ASP A 47 -3.05 -3.53 13.42
N VAL A 48 -2.43 -3.95 12.31
CA VAL A 48 -2.90 -5.07 11.47
C VAL A 48 -1.91 -6.21 11.55
N ALA A 49 -2.40 -7.45 11.58
CA ALA A 49 -1.53 -8.62 11.52
C ALA A 49 -0.67 -8.63 10.25
N HIS A 50 0.64 -8.83 10.40
CA HIS A 50 1.62 -8.80 9.30
C HIS A 50 1.25 -9.75 8.14
N ALA A 51 0.65 -10.90 8.44
CA ALA A 51 0.22 -11.86 7.41
C ALA A 51 -0.84 -11.28 6.45
N HIS A 52 -1.75 -10.43 6.93
CA HIS A 52 -2.73 -9.76 6.06
C HIS A 52 -2.05 -8.74 5.16
N VAL A 53 -1.06 -8.01 5.69
CA VAL A 53 -0.26 -7.05 4.91
C VAL A 53 0.54 -7.77 3.83
N LEU A 54 1.14 -8.91 4.13
CA LEU A 54 1.86 -9.72 3.13
C LEU A 54 0.94 -10.22 2.01
N ARG A 55 -0.27 -10.68 2.37
CA ARG A 55 -1.26 -11.11 1.38
C ARG A 55 -1.73 -9.96 0.49
N ALA A 56 -1.98 -8.78 1.08
CA ALA A 56 -2.32 -7.58 0.33
C ALA A 56 -1.18 -7.17 -0.60
N LEU A 57 0.07 -7.19 -0.12
CA LEU A 57 1.25 -6.89 -0.93
C LEU A 57 1.37 -7.83 -2.13
N THR A 58 1.21 -9.14 -1.93
CA THR A 58 1.25 -10.12 -3.03
C THR A 58 0.22 -9.80 -4.10
N ARG A 59 -1.01 -9.45 -3.73
CA ARG A 59 -2.05 -9.11 -4.70
C ARG A 59 -1.77 -7.80 -5.45
N LEU A 60 -1.22 -6.80 -4.76
CA LEU A 60 -0.84 -5.55 -5.41
C LEU A 60 0.31 -5.76 -6.40
N ASP A 61 1.25 -6.65 -6.08
CA ASP A 61 2.37 -7.03 -6.95
C ASP A 61 1.87 -7.80 -8.18
N GLU A 62 0.98 -8.77 -7.98
CA GLU A 62 0.28 -9.49 -9.06
C GLU A 62 -0.55 -8.56 -9.95
N ALA A 63 -1.15 -7.51 -9.37
CA ALA A 63 -1.90 -6.49 -10.08
C ALA A 63 -1.01 -5.44 -10.78
N GLY A 64 0.32 -5.53 -10.64
CA GLY A 64 1.27 -4.58 -11.25
C GLY A 64 1.27 -3.18 -10.62
N LEU A 65 0.69 -3.00 -9.43
CA LEU A 65 0.57 -1.71 -8.75
C LEU A 65 1.75 -1.40 -7.82
N VAL A 66 2.45 -2.43 -7.36
CA VAL A 66 3.68 -2.28 -6.59
C VAL A 66 4.75 -3.20 -7.16
N ALA A 67 6.01 -2.89 -6.87
CA ALA A 67 7.13 -3.78 -7.08
C ALA A 67 7.83 -4.02 -5.74
N VAL A 68 8.02 -5.28 -5.37
CA VAL A 68 8.81 -5.66 -4.20
C VAL A 68 10.29 -5.47 -4.50
N THR A 69 10.97 -4.62 -3.73
CA THR A 69 12.38 -4.26 -3.95
C THR A 69 13.34 -5.07 -3.09
N GLU A 70 12.88 -5.51 -1.92
CA GLU A 70 13.66 -6.33 -0.99
C GLU A 70 12.72 -7.18 -0.14
N ARG A 71 13.14 -8.40 0.21
CA ARG A 71 12.41 -9.26 1.14
C ARG A 71 13.38 -10.01 2.05
N ASP A 72 13.17 -9.85 3.36
CA ASP A 72 13.89 -10.63 4.37
C ASP A 72 13.34 -12.08 4.38
N PRO A 73 14.18 -13.10 4.11
CA PRO A 73 13.73 -14.48 3.95
C PRO A 73 13.31 -15.15 5.27
N ARG A 74 13.69 -14.60 6.43
CA ARG A 74 13.36 -15.15 7.75
C ARG A 74 12.07 -14.57 8.30
N THR A 75 11.84 -13.28 8.08
CA THR A 75 10.72 -12.54 8.68
C THR A 75 9.62 -12.18 7.70
N GLN A 76 9.87 -12.38 6.40
CA GLN A 76 9.05 -11.96 5.27
C GLN A 76 8.83 -10.44 5.18
N ARG A 77 9.52 -9.62 5.99
CA ARG A 77 9.46 -8.16 5.88
C ARG A 77 9.84 -7.77 4.46
N ALA A 78 8.99 -7.01 3.79
CA ALA A 78 9.20 -6.62 2.40
C ALA A 78 9.19 -5.11 2.25
N HIS A 79 10.22 -4.61 1.55
CA HIS A 79 10.25 -3.26 1.02
C HIS A 79 9.63 -3.28 -0.38
N PHE A 80 8.89 -2.23 -0.72
CA PHE A 80 8.18 -2.14 -1.98
C PHE A 80 8.00 -0.69 -2.39
N ALA A 81 7.80 -0.46 -3.68
CA ALA A 81 7.53 0.86 -4.24
C ALA A 81 6.31 0.80 -5.16
N PRO A 82 5.49 1.87 -5.23
CA PRO A 82 4.46 2.00 -6.25
C PRO A 82 5.08 1.98 -7.66
N THR A 83 4.44 1.26 -8.58
CA THR A 83 4.78 1.32 -10.01
C THR A 83 4.33 2.65 -10.63
N ASP A 84 4.73 2.90 -11.86
CA ASP A 84 4.29 4.10 -12.58
C ASP A 84 2.76 4.12 -12.76
N GLU A 85 2.14 2.95 -13.00
CA GLU A 85 0.68 2.81 -13.04
C GLU A 85 0.05 3.30 -11.74
N ALA A 86 0.51 2.80 -10.59
CA ALA A 86 0.00 3.28 -9.30
C ALA A 86 0.24 4.78 -9.09
N ARG A 87 1.37 5.33 -9.54
CA ARG A 87 1.63 6.78 -9.47
C ARG A 87 0.62 7.60 -10.28
N THR A 88 0.17 7.11 -11.43
CA THR A 88 -0.89 7.79 -12.20
C THR A 88 -2.23 7.82 -11.47
N LEU A 89 -2.53 6.79 -10.66
CA LEU A 89 -3.73 6.77 -9.82
C LEU A 89 -3.71 7.85 -8.75
N PHE A 90 -2.52 8.31 -8.31
CA PHE A 90 -2.37 9.41 -7.36
C PHE A 90 -2.31 10.79 -8.05
N ALA A 91 -1.70 10.89 -9.23
CA ALA A 91 -1.59 12.15 -9.95
C ALA A 91 -2.94 12.73 -10.40
N GLN A 92 -3.97 11.90 -10.51
CA GLN A 92 -5.34 12.31 -10.85
C GLN A 92 -6.17 12.74 -9.61
N ALA A 93 -5.63 12.63 -8.39
CA ALA A 93 -6.29 12.98 -7.12
C ALA A 93 -6.01 14.41 -6.63
N ALA A 94 -5.35 15.24 -7.45
CA ALA A 94 -5.04 16.63 -7.15
C ALA A 94 -6.00 17.61 -7.86
#